data_AF-A0A920W6S7-F1
#
_entry.id   AF-A0A920W6S7-F1
#
_cell.length_a   1.000
_cell.length_b   1.000
_cell.length_c   1.000
_cell.angle_alpha   90.00
_cell.angle_beta   90.00
_cell.angle_gamma   90.00
#
_symmetry.space_group_name_H-M   'P 1'
#
loop_
_entity.id
_entity.type
_entity.pdbx_description
1 polymer ?
#
loop_
_entity_poly.entity_id
_entity_poly.type
_entity_poly.pdbx_seq_one_letter_code
_entity_poly.pdbx_strand_id
1 'polypeptide(L)'
;MFISKMHLPRRTVLRGLSASIALPLLDSMVPALTAMSKTAAVPIKRFGIFYPTNGMSMPYWAPAKEGALDELPATIQSAANF
;
A
#
# COMPACT_ATOMS: atom_id res chain seq x y z
N MET A 1 -7.01 20.23 -18.98
CA MET A 1 -7.69 18.93 -18.81
C MET A 1 -8.46 18.95 -17.50
N PHE A 2 -9.77 18.70 -17.52
CA PHE A 2 -10.61 18.66 -16.31
C PHE A 2 -10.97 17.20 -15.99
N ILE A 3 -10.76 16.75 -14.76
CA ILE A 3 -11.00 15.36 -14.33
C ILE A 3 -12.07 15.37 -13.25
N SER A 4 -13.23 14.77 -13.53
CA SER A 4 -14.38 14.74 -12.61
C SER A 4 -14.22 13.71 -11.48
N LYS A 5 -13.26 12.78 -11.56
CA LYS A 5 -13.04 11.67 -10.61
C LYS A 5 -14.28 10.80 -10.35
N MET A 6 -15.17 10.71 -11.34
CA MET A 6 -16.30 9.79 -11.29
C MET A 6 -15.82 8.34 -11.23
N HIS A 7 -16.41 7.55 -10.34
CA HIS A 7 -16.09 6.13 -10.15
C HIS A 7 -17.33 5.39 -9.65
N LEU A 8 -17.37 4.06 -9.87
CA LEU A 8 -18.47 3.23 -9.41
C LEU A 8 -18.36 2.93 -7.90
N PRO A 9 -19.41 3.21 -7.10
CA PRO A 9 -19.38 2.92 -5.67
C PRO A 9 -19.52 1.41 -5.40
N ARG A 10 -18.41 0.78 -4.96
CA ARG A 10 -18.35 -0.66 -4.65
C ARG A 10 -19.48 -1.13 -3.73
N ARG A 11 -19.83 -0.36 -2.69
CA ARG A 11 -20.89 -0.72 -1.74
C ARG A 11 -22.26 -0.86 -2.43
N THR A 12 -22.59 0.04 -3.35
CA THR A 12 -23.87 0.02 -4.07
C THR A 12 -23.92 -1.17 -5.02
N VAL A 13 -22.82 -1.43 -5.74
CA VAL A 13 -22.70 -2.57 -6.65
C VAL A 13 -22.83 -3.89 -5.90
N LEU A 14 -22.11 -4.08 -4.78
CA LEU A 14 -22.19 -5.31 -3.98
C LEU A 14 -23.56 -5.52 -3.31
N ARG A 15 -24.26 -4.44 -2.93
CA ARG A 15 -25.61 -4.53 -2.37
C ARG A 15 -26.68 -4.86 -3.42
N GLY A 16 -26.56 -4.31 -4.62
CA GLY A 16 -27.55 -4.48 -5.69
C GLY A 16 -27.37 -5.76 -6.50
N LEU A 17 -26.13 -6.20 -6.72
CA LEU A 17 -25.83 -7.37 -7.55
C LEU A 17 -25.57 -8.64 -6.72
N SER A 18 -25.30 -8.51 -5.43
CA SER A 18 -24.94 -9.61 -4.52
C SER A 18 -23.79 -10.49 -5.07
N ALA A 19 -23.55 -11.67 -4.49
CA ALA A 19 -22.44 -12.57 -4.82
C ALA A 19 -22.46 -13.17 -6.25
N SER A 20 -23.42 -12.78 -7.11
CA SER A 20 -23.49 -13.24 -8.51
C SER A 20 -22.30 -12.80 -9.36
N ILE A 21 -21.60 -11.75 -8.91
CA ILE A 21 -20.27 -11.39 -9.39
C ILE A 21 -19.28 -11.67 -8.25
N ALA A 22 -18.62 -12.82 -8.31
CA ALA A 22 -17.43 -13.12 -7.50
C ALA A 22 -16.19 -12.32 -7.95
N LEU A 23 -16.37 -11.23 -8.73
CA LEU A 23 -15.25 -10.53 -9.35
C LEU A 23 -14.45 -9.73 -8.30
N PRO A 24 -13.11 -9.74 -8.42
CA PRO A 24 -12.25 -8.78 -7.75
C PRO A 24 -12.63 -7.33 -8.10
N LEU A 25 -12.11 -6.39 -7.32
CA LEU A 25 -12.32 -4.95 -7.50
C LEU A 25 -12.12 -4.54 -8.98
N LEU A 26 -13.12 -3.91 -9.60
CA LEU A 26 -13.03 -3.41 -10.97
C LEU A 26 -12.22 -2.11 -11.03
N ASP A 27 -11.48 -1.90 -12.12
CA ASP A 27 -10.66 -0.70 -12.31
C ASP A 27 -11.51 0.59 -12.34
N SER A 28 -12.73 0.52 -12.87
CA SER A 28 -13.72 1.62 -12.86
C SER A 28 -14.25 2.00 -11.47
N MET A 29 -13.93 1.23 -10.42
CA MET A 29 -14.22 1.60 -9.03
C MET A 29 -13.12 2.49 -8.42
N VAL A 30 -12.02 2.74 -9.13
CA VAL A 30 -10.95 3.64 -8.71
C VAL A 30 -11.09 4.99 -9.44
N PRO A 31 -11.16 6.13 -8.73
CA PRO A 31 -11.20 7.43 -9.39
C PRO A 31 -9.91 7.71 -10.17
N ALA A 32 -10.04 8.27 -11.37
CA ALA A 32 -8.91 8.59 -12.25
C ALA A 32 -7.82 9.43 -11.56
N LEU A 33 -6.55 9.09 -11.82
CA LEU A 33 -5.36 9.70 -11.23
C LEU A 33 -5.33 9.70 -9.69
N THR A 34 -5.97 8.73 -9.04
CA THR A 34 -5.85 8.54 -7.59
C THR A 34 -4.71 7.58 -7.28
N ALA A 35 -3.81 7.97 -6.37
CA ALA A 35 -2.75 7.10 -5.90
C ALA A 35 -3.35 5.80 -5.31
N MET A 36 -2.85 4.63 -5.73
CA MET A 36 -3.35 3.33 -5.26
C MET A 36 -3.35 3.21 -3.74
N SER A 37 -2.39 3.85 -3.04
CA SER A 37 -2.32 3.90 -1.57
C SER A 37 -3.56 4.50 -0.89
N LYS A 38 -4.40 5.23 -1.63
CA LYS A 38 -5.62 5.90 -1.14
C LYS A 38 -6.91 5.25 -1.64
N THR A 39 -6.85 4.06 -2.23
CA THR A 39 -8.03 3.41 -2.83
C THR A 39 -8.43 2.16 -2.03
N ALA A 40 -9.62 1.63 -2.30
CA ALA A 40 -10.00 0.32 -1.76
C ALA A 40 -9.19 -0.85 -2.37
N ALA A 41 -8.33 -0.58 -3.35
CA ALA A 41 -7.45 -1.53 -4.01
C ALA A 41 -6.10 -1.70 -3.32
N VAL A 42 -5.85 -1.00 -2.20
CA VAL A 42 -4.56 -1.09 -1.50
C VAL A 42 -4.24 -2.54 -1.19
N PRO A 43 -3.16 -3.10 -1.75
CA PRO A 43 -2.75 -4.46 -1.41
C PRO A 43 -2.30 -4.49 0.05
N ILE A 44 -2.75 -5.50 0.79
CA ILE A 44 -2.30 -5.74 2.16
C ILE A 44 -0.87 -6.28 2.09
N LYS A 45 0.10 -5.52 2.58
CA LYS A 45 1.49 -5.98 2.69
C LYS A 45 1.59 -6.95 3.87
N ARG A 46 1.68 -8.25 3.59
CA ARG A 46 1.76 -9.31 4.61
C ARG A 46 3.18 -9.78 4.89
N PHE A 47 4.08 -9.54 3.93
CA PHE A 47 5.44 -10.05 3.97
C PHE A 47 6.36 -9.12 3.17
N GLY A 48 7.53 -8.84 3.72
CA GLY A 48 8.58 -8.05 3.09
C GLY A 48 9.93 -8.63 3.42
N ILE A 49 10.77 -8.83 2.39
CA ILE A 49 12.18 -9.24 2.56
C ILE A 49 13.03 -8.04 2.14
N PHE A 50 13.93 -7.63 3.02
CA PHE A 50 14.91 -6.59 2.75
C PHE A 50 16.30 -7.23 2.77
N TYR A 51 16.97 -7.21 1.62
CA TYR A 51 18.34 -7.71 1.51
C TYR A 51 19.30 -6.52 1.39
N PRO A 52 20.15 -6.26 2.40
CA PRO A 52 21.21 -5.28 2.27
C PRO A 52 22.28 -5.78 1.30
N THR A 53 22.63 -4.97 0.29
CA THR A 53 23.66 -5.31 -0.69
C THR A 53 25.06 -5.25 -0.09
N ASN A 54 26.04 -5.88 -0.76
CA ASN A 54 27.45 -5.75 -0.41
C ASN A 54 27.88 -4.28 -0.42
N GLY A 55 28.61 -3.86 0.62
CA GLY A 55 29.07 -2.48 0.80
C GLY A 55 28.12 -1.56 1.55
N MET A 56 27.01 -2.09 2.09
CA MET A 56 26.12 -1.30 2.94
C MET A 56 26.83 -0.90 4.25
N SER A 57 26.71 0.37 4.62
CA SER A 57 27.24 0.86 5.89
C SER A 57 26.32 0.42 7.03
N MET A 58 26.71 -0.67 7.70
CA MET A 58 25.94 -1.30 8.78
C MET A 58 25.52 -0.34 9.92
N PRO A 59 26.33 0.65 10.34
CA PRO A 59 25.90 1.62 11.36
C PRO A 59 24.67 2.45 10.99
N TYR A 60 24.39 2.64 9.70
CA TYR A 60 23.22 3.39 9.22
C TYR A 60 22.05 2.49 8.81
N TRP A 61 22.21 1.17 8.93
CA TRP A 61 21.18 0.18 8.60
C TRP A 61 20.65 -0.54 9.84
N ALA A 62 21.53 -0.90 10.77
CA ALA A 62 21.15 -1.62 11.98
C ALA A 62 20.43 -0.68 12.98
N PRO A 63 19.26 -1.07 13.52
CA PRO A 63 18.65 -0.36 14.63
C PRO A 63 19.59 -0.34 15.86
N ALA A 64 19.68 0.79 16.54
CA ALA A 64 20.59 0.96 17.68
C ALA A 64 20.09 0.33 18.99
N LYS A 65 18.78 0.07 19.08
CA LYS A 65 18.11 -0.50 20.26
C LYS A 65 17.37 -1.78 19.85
N GLU A 66 17.38 -2.76 20.74
CA GLU A 66 16.54 -3.95 20.63
C GLU A 66 15.11 -3.63 21.09
N GLY A 67 14.10 -4.21 20.43
CA GLY A 67 12.69 -4.01 20.76
C GLY A 67 11.87 -3.47 19.59
N ALA A 68 10.84 -2.68 19.90
CA ALA A 68 10.02 -2.03 18.88
C ALA A 68 10.86 -1.07 18.03
N LEU A 69 10.73 -1.16 16.71
CA LEU A 69 11.49 -0.37 15.75
C LEU A 69 10.88 1.03 15.56
N ASP A 70 10.73 1.77 16.66
CA ASP A 70 10.14 3.11 16.66
C ASP A 70 11.09 4.15 16.03
N GLU A 71 12.40 3.95 16.22
CA GLU A 71 13.48 4.79 15.70
C GLU A 71 14.26 4.02 14.62
N LEU A 72 13.86 4.19 13.36
CA LEU A 72 14.55 3.57 12.23
C LEU A 72 15.71 4.46 11.72
N PRO A 73 16.89 3.87 11.44
CA PRO A 73 17.98 4.54 10.75
C PRO A 73 17.58 5.12 9.39
N ALA A 74 18.26 6.18 8.95
CA ALA A 74 17.94 6.91 7.72
C ALA A 74 17.86 5.99 6.47
N THR A 75 18.71 4.95 6.39
CA THR A 75 18.72 4.02 5.24
C THR A 75 17.46 3.16 5.15
N ILE A 76 16.76 2.91 6.27
CA ILE A 76 15.54 2.09 6.31
C ILE A 76 14.30 2.88 6.75
N GLN A 77 14.39 4.20 6.85
CA GLN A 77 13.29 5.06 7.30
C GLN A 77 12.03 4.93 6.42
N SER A 78 12.17 4.69 5.11
CA SER A 78 11.03 4.49 4.21
C SER A 78 10.23 3.22 4.54
N ALA A 79 10.85 2.23 5.18
CA ALA A 79 10.19 1.02 5.64
C ALA A 79 9.36 1.23 6.92
N ALA A 80 9.41 2.41 7.57
CA ALA A 80 8.52 2.73 8.69
C ALA A 80 7.03 2.64 8.28
N ASN A 81 6.74 2.93 7.01
CA ASN A 81 5.39 2.89 6.44
C ASN A 81 5.10 1.57 5.72
N PHE A 82 5.93 0.54 5.94
CA PHE A 82 5.69 -0.79 5.38
C PHE A 82 4.41 -1.37 5.98
#